data_AF-A0A3D2IFU2-F1
#
_entry.id   AF-A0A3D2IFU2-F1
#
_cell.length_a   1.000
_cell.length_b   1.000
_cell.length_c   1.000
_cell.angle_alpha   90.00
_cell.angle_beta   90.00
_cell.angle_gamma   90.00
#
_symmetry.space_group_name_H-M   'P 1'
#
loop_
_entity.id
_entity.type
_entity.pdbx_description
1 polymer ?
#
loop_
_entity_poly.entity_id
_entity_poly.type
_entity_poly.pdbx_seq_one_letter_code
_entity_poly.pdbx_strand_id
1 'polypeptide(L)'
;PEFSDAENFPRPCDSLHKFPLIQWGPLLFVGLDEIYDFQSVIDKMKERVGFLPIDEFVFDPVRSKDYLVNTHWALYCDNYLEGFHIPYVHSDLNQALDYGTYTTELYDNCNLQIGYSDDAVETFELPEGHPDLGKHVAAYYYWVFPNMMFNFYPWGLSINIVKPLSLNRTKVSFLSYVWDESKIEESAGALLDKVEREDEFVVENVHQGLKSSFYTTGRFSPKREQGVHHFHRLLAEFMNKE
;
A
#
# COMPACT_ATOMS: atom_id res chain seq x y z
N PRO A 1 30.83 17.69 -29.79
CA PRO A 1 30.95 16.24 -30.00
C PRO A 1 31.45 15.97 -31.43
N GLU A 2 32.66 15.44 -31.57
CA GLU A 2 33.33 15.14 -32.84
C GLU A 2 32.70 13.90 -33.53
N PHE A 3 31.38 13.92 -33.75
CA PHE A 3 30.60 12.82 -34.34
C PHE A 3 30.36 13.01 -35.84
N SER A 4 31.00 13.99 -36.48
CA SER A 4 30.80 14.30 -37.90
C SER A 4 31.14 13.14 -38.83
N ASP A 5 32.10 12.30 -38.43
CA ASP A 5 32.59 11.17 -39.23
C ASP A 5 31.90 9.86 -38.83
N ALA A 6 31.02 9.89 -37.83
CA ALA A 6 30.27 8.73 -37.38
C ALA A 6 29.10 8.45 -38.34
N GLU A 7 29.29 7.46 -39.21
CA GLU A 7 28.25 7.05 -40.14
C GLU A 7 26.97 6.63 -39.40
N ASN A 8 25.82 7.10 -39.90
CA ASN A 8 24.48 6.79 -39.38
C ASN A 8 24.21 7.27 -37.94
N PHE A 9 24.94 8.27 -37.44
CA PHE A 9 24.71 8.82 -36.10
C PHE A 9 23.81 10.08 -36.10
N PRO A 10 22.84 10.20 -35.16
CA PRO A 10 22.38 9.15 -34.24
C PRO A 10 21.43 8.16 -34.93
N ARG A 11 21.53 6.89 -34.56
CA ARG A 11 20.58 5.85 -34.95
C ARG A 11 19.33 5.94 -34.07
N PRO A 12 18.17 5.41 -34.51
CA PRO A 12 16.98 5.33 -33.67
C PRO A 12 17.21 4.64 -32.32
N CYS A 13 18.12 3.65 -32.26
CA CYS A 13 18.49 2.94 -31.02
C CYS A 13 19.46 3.71 -30.10
N ASP A 14 20.00 4.85 -30.53
CA ASP A 14 20.92 5.65 -29.72
C ASP A 14 20.15 6.63 -28.80
N SER A 15 18.82 6.71 -28.94
CA SER A 15 17.95 7.43 -28.01
C SER A 15 17.75 6.64 -26.71
N LEU A 16 17.53 7.36 -25.61
CA LEU A 16 17.11 6.75 -24.35
C LEU A 16 15.80 5.98 -24.53
N HIS A 17 15.67 4.87 -23.82
CA HIS A 17 14.43 4.12 -23.76
C HIS A 17 13.32 4.96 -23.12
N LYS A 18 12.12 4.89 -23.67
CA LYS A 18 10.94 5.58 -23.15
C LYS A 18 10.08 4.57 -22.41
N PHE A 19 9.68 4.91 -21.19
CA PHE A 19 8.76 4.10 -20.40
C PHE A 19 7.39 4.78 -20.34
N PRO A 20 6.29 4.02 -20.32
CA PRO A 20 4.97 4.59 -20.09
C PRO A 20 4.92 5.24 -18.70
N LEU A 21 4.39 6.46 -18.66
CA LEU A 21 4.23 7.25 -17.44
C LEU A 21 2.74 7.50 -17.23
N ILE A 22 2.21 7.06 -16.09
CA ILE A 22 0.84 7.35 -15.67
C ILE A 22 0.90 8.34 -14.51
N GLN A 23 0.04 9.35 -14.56
CA GLN A 23 -0.05 10.38 -13.53
C GLN A 23 -1.42 10.34 -12.87
N TRP A 24 -1.45 10.38 -11.53
CA TRP A 24 -2.66 10.57 -10.73
C TRP A 24 -2.39 11.64 -9.67
N GLY A 25 -2.89 12.85 -9.92
CA GLY A 25 -2.52 14.04 -9.15
C GLY A 25 -1.01 14.25 -9.08
N PRO A 26 -0.41 14.38 -7.89
CA PRO A 26 1.03 14.54 -7.72
C PRO A 26 1.82 13.23 -7.87
N LEU A 27 1.14 12.09 -8.04
CA LEU A 27 1.75 10.77 -8.08
C LEU A 27 2.09 10.37 -9.52
N LEU A 28 3.32 9.87 -9.69
CA LEU A 28 3.86 9.41 -10.97
C LEU A 28 4.19 7.93 -10.88
N PHE A 29 3.65 7.16 -11.82
CA PHE A 29 3.82 5.71 -11.91
C PHE A 29 4.52 5.33 -13.20
N VAL A 30 5.52 4.47 -13.09
CA VAL A 30 6.28 3.96 -14.22
C VAL A 30 6.40 2.44 -14.10
N GLY A 31 6.11 1.74 -15.19
CA GLY A 31 6.39 0.31 -15.35
C GLY A 31 7.61 0.12 -16.24
N LEU A 32 8.51 -0.80 -15.86
CA LEU A 32 9.60 -1.22 -16.76
C LEU A 32 9.07 -2.10 -17.90
N ASP A 33 8.02 -2.87 -17.60
CA ASP A 33 7.29 -3.72 -18.53
C ASP A 33 5.77 -3.46 -18.37
N GLU A 34 5.00 -3.71 -19.43
CA GLU A 34 3.54 -3.62 -19.40
C GLU A 34 2.92 -4.89 -18.80
N ILE A 35 3.09 -5.06 -17.47
CA ILE A 35 2.69 -6.27 -16.74
C ILE A 35 1.16 -6.38 -16.60
N TYR A 36 0.47 -5.25 -16.39
CA TYR A 36 -0.98 -5.11 -16.39
C TYR A 36 -1.37 -3.64 -16.60
N ASP A 37 -2.65 -3.38 -16.93
CA ASP A 37 -3.17 -2.02 -17.11
C ASP A 37 -3.34 -1.32 -15.76
N PHE A 38 -2.36 -0.49 -15.38
CA PHE A 38 -2.38 0.25 -14.13
C PHE A 38 -3.48 1.33 -14.08
N GLN A 39 -3.98 1.80 -15.24
CA GLN A 39 -5.08 2.77 -15.25
C GLN A 39 -6.35 2.14 -14.67
N SER A 40 -6.61 0.86 -14.96
CA SER A 40 -7.75 0.12 -14.40
C SER A 40 -7.72 0.05 -12.86
N VAL A 41 -6.52 -0.01 -12.26
CA VAL A 41 -6.34 0.00 -10.80
C VAL A 41 -6.65 1.38 -10.21
N ILE A 42 -6.18 2.45 -10.86
CA ILE A 42 -6.51 3.83 -10.47
C ILE A 42 -8.02 4.07 -10.56
N ASP A 43 -8.64 3.65 -11.66
CA ASP A 43 -10.08 3.82 -11.87
C ASP A 43 -10.87 3.06 -10.81
N LYS A 44 -10.44 1.85 -10.45
CA LYS A 44 -11.02 1.08 -9.35
C LYS A 44 -10.90 1.81 -8.02
N MET A 45 -9.73 2.34 -7.67
CA MET A 45 -9.56 3.12 -6.42
C MET A 45 -10.46 4.36 -6.40
N LYS A 46 -10.58 5.07 -7.53
CA LYS A 46 -11.43 6.26 -7.67
C LYS A 46 -12.91 6.00 -7.39
N GLU A 47 -13.39 4.76 -7.50
CA GLU A 47 -14.77 4.42 -7.11
C GLU A 47 -15.07 4.70 -5.63
N ARG A 48 -14.05 4.69 -4.75
CA ARG A 48 -14.17 5.10 -3.34
C ARG A 48 -13.52 6.44 -3.04
N VAL A 49 -12.35 6.71 -3.61
CA VAL A 49 -11.56 7.90 -3.22
C VAL A 49 -11.61 9.04 -4.23
N GLY A 50 -12.38 8.91 -5.30
CA GLY A 50 -12.46 9.91 -6.38
C GLY A 50 -13.09 11.24 -5.97
N PHE A 51 -13.74 11.30 -4.80
CA PHE A 51 -14.26 12.56 -4.23
C PHE A 51 -13.18 13.40 -3.55
N LEU A 52 -12.02 12.82 -3.23
CA LEU A 52 -10.92 13.53 -2.62
C LEU A 52 -10.19 14.40 -3.65
N PRO A 53 -9.78 15.63 -3.30
CA PRO A 53 -9.07 16.52 -4.21
C PRO A 53 -7.58 16.14 -4.28
N ILE A 54 -7.27 14.97 -4.83
CA ILE A 54 -5.91 14.41 -4.85
C ILE A 54 -4.91 15.34 -5.55
N ASP A 55 -5.34 16.17 -6.50
CA ASP A 55 -4.51 17.18 -7.15
C ASP A 55 -4.01 18.28 -6.19
N GLU A 56 -4.67 18.48 -5.04
CA GLU A 56 -4.30 19.44 -4.00
C GLU A 56 -3.36 18.84 -2.94
N PHE A 57 -3.09 17.53 -2.99
CA PHE A 57 -2.30 16.86 -1.98
C PHE A 57 -0.82 17.25 -2.11
N VAL A 58 -0.20 17.66 -1.00
CA VAL A 58 1.19 18.13 -0.98
C VAL A 58 2.08 17.12 -0.26
N PHE A 59 3.18 16.73 -0.90
CA PHE A 59 4.17 15.86 -0.29
C PHE A 59 4.81 16.52 0.94
N ASP A 60 4.72 15.85 2.09
CA ASP A 60 5.32 16.27 3.36
C ASP A 60 6.56 15.40 3.66
N PRO A 61 7.78 15.90 3.42
CA PRO A 61 9.00 15.16 3.71
C PRO A 61 9.28 15.01 5.21
N VAL A 62 8.72 15.86 6.08
CA VAL A 62 8.93 15.78 7.53
C VAL A 62 8.17 14.60 8.13
N ARG A 63 6.97 14.32 7.60
CA ARG A 63 6.14 13.16 7.96
C ARG A 63 6.44 11.91 7.14
N SER A 64 7.38 11.99 6.20
CA SER A 64 7.80 10.85 5.39
C SER A 64 9.04 10.20 5.99
N LYS A 65 9.10 8.87 5.96
CA LYS A 65 10.18 8.13 6.62
C LYS A 65 10.48 6.81 5.93
N ASP A 66 11.76 6.45 5.90
CA ASP A 66 12.21 5.13 5.47
C ASP A 66 12.49 4.26 6.71
N TYR A 67 12.00 3.02 6.68
CA TYR A 67 12.30 1.99 7.68
C TYR A 67 13.05 0.84 7.02
N LEU A 68 13.97 0.23 7.76
CA LEU A 68 14.78 -0.89 7.30
C LEU A 68 14.46 -2.11 8.15
N VAL A 69 13.72 -3.05 7.57
CA VAL A 69 13.19 -4.23 8.27
C VAL A 69 13.99 -5.47 7.85
N ASN A 70 14.41 -6.31 8.81
CA ASN A 70 15.16 -7.54 8.55
C ASN A 70 14.25 -8.72 8.19
N THR A 71 13.43 -8.52 7.16
CA THR A 71 12.47 -9.51 6.67
C THR A 71 12.47 -9.61 5.15
N HIS A 72 11.91 -10.70 4.64
CA HIS A 72 11.60 -10.83 3.22
C HIS A 72 10.39 -9.94 2.87
N TRP A 73 10.46 -9.20 1.77
CA TRP A 73 9.46 -8.17 1.42
C TRP A 73 8.01 -8.67 1.40
N ALA A 74 7.79 -9.91 0.95
CA ALA A 74 6.46 -10.52 0.90
C ALA A 74 5.85 -10.69 2.30
N LEU A 75 6.65 -10.92 3.34
CA LEU A 75 6.15 -11.05 4.71
C LEU A 75 5.66 -9.72 5.28
N TYR A 76 6.25 -8.61 4.83
CA TYR A 76 5.75 -7.29 5.18
C TYR A 76 4.40 -7.02 4.48
N CYS A 77 4.23 -7.48 3.24
CA CYS A 77 2.94 -7.43 2.56
C CYS A 77 1.90 -8.32 3.24
N ASP A 78 2.27 -9.54 3.64
CA ASP A 78 1.39 -10.46 4.38
C ASP A 78 0.82 -9.78 5.62
N ASN A 79 1.66 -9.14 6.42
CA ASN A 79 1.27 -8.44 7.64
C ASN A 79 0.24 -7.33 7.37
N TYR A 80 0.45 -6.51 6.34
CA TYR A 80 -0.49 -5.44 5.99
C TYR A 80 -1.85 -5.95 5.50
N LEU A 81 -1.87 -7.13 4.87
CA LEU A 81 -3.02 -7.66 4.12
C LEU A 81 -4.06 -8.39 4.98
N GLU A 82 -3.90 -8.35 6.29
CA GLU A 82 -4.84 -8.91 7.26
C GLU A 82 -4.88 -8.06 8.53
N GLY A 83 -6.05 -7.95 9.14
CA GLY A 83 -6.21 -7.34 10.47
C GLY A 83 -6.22 -8.35 11.62
N PHE A 84 -6.02 -9.64 11.35
CA PHE A 84 -6.08 -10.71 12.33
C PHE A 84 -5.08 -10.54 13.48
N HIS A 85 -3.90 -9.98 13.22
CA HIS A 85 -2.92 -9.68 14.26
C HIS A 85 -3.27 -8.45 15.12
N ILE A 86 -4.09 -7.52 14.62
CA ILE A 86 -4.34 -6.20 15.24
C ILE A 86 -4.75 -6.30 16.72
N PRO A 87 -5.74 -7.13 17.13
CA PRO A 87 -6.15 -7.20 18.54
C PRO A 87 -5.07 -7.73 19.49
N TYR A 88 -4.08 -8.43 18.95
CA TYR A 88 -3.02 -9.09 19.73
C TYR A 88 -1.73 -8.28 19.76
N VAL A 89 -1.52 -7.41 18.76
CA VAL A 89 -0.27 -6.67 18.55
C VAL A 89 -0.45 -5.16 18.79
N HIS A 90 -1.54 -4.55 18.27
CA HIS A 90 -1.72 -3.10 18.28
C HIS A 90 -2.87 -2.66 19.18
N SER A 91 -2.63 -2.59 20.49
CA SER A 91 -3.67 -2.21 21.45
C SER A 91 -4.25 -0.79 21.23
N ASP A 92 -3.48 0.13 20.65
CA ASP A 92 -3.93 1.51 20.37
C ASP A 92 -4.70 1.59 19.04
N LEU A 93 -4.23 0.90 18.00
CA LEU A 93 -4.94 0.82 16.71
C LEU A 93 -6.29 0.11 16.88
N ASN A 94 -6.33 -0.94 17.69
CA ASN A 94 -7.56 -1.65 18.03
C ASN A 94 -8.56 -0.80 18.84
N GLN A 95 -8.11 0.30 19.48
CA GLN A 95 -9.01 1.27 20.13
C GLN A 95 -9.50 2.34 19.13
N ALA A 96 -8.67 2.69 18.15
CA ALA A 96 -8.99 3.69 17.14
C ALA A 96 -9.90 3.16 16.02
N LEU A 97 -9.87 1.85 15.75
CA LEU A 97 -10.60 1.22 14.66
C LEU A 97 -11.46 0.08 15.20
N ASP A 98 -12.73 0.03 14.78
CA ASP A 98 -13.58 -1.12 15.08
C ASP A 98 -13.16 -2.31 14.20
N TYR A 99 -12.26 -3.11 14.75
CA TYR A 99 -11.76 -4.32 14.11
C TYR A 99 -12.87 -5.33 13.76
N GLY A 100 -14.01 -5.31 14.47
CA GLY A 100 -15.14 -6.19 14.23
C GLY A 100 -15.78 -6.00 12.85
N THR A 101 -15.61 -4.82 12.24
CA THR A 101 -16.31 -4.39 11.02
C THR A 101 -15.41 -4.24 9.80
N TYR A 102 -14.12 -4.56 9.90
CA TYR A 102 -13.20 -4.57 8.74
C TYR A 102 -13.76 -5.43 7.60
N THR A 103 -13.92 -4.79 6.44
CA THR A 103 -14.36 -5.45 5.21
C THR A 103 -13.20 -5.47 4.23
N THR A 104 -12.89 -6.65 3.70
CA THR A 104 -11.89 -6.83 2.62
C THR A 104 -12.62 -7.06 1.31
N GLU A 105 -12.35 -6.22 0.31
CA GLU A 105 -12.80 -6.39 -1.07
C GLU A 105 -11.60 -6.71 -1.97
N LEU A 106 -11.74 -7.70 -2.85
CA LEU A 106 -10.69 -8.15 -3.77
C LEU A 106 -11.01 -7.70 -5.19
N TYR A 107 -9.99 -7.20 -5.89
CA TYR A 107 -10.04 -6.85 -7.31
C TYR A 107 -8.85 -7.47 -8.05
N ASP A 108 -8.74 -7.32 -9.36
CA ASP A 108 -7.76 -8.08 -10.15
C ASP A 108 -6.28 -7.85 -9.76
N ASN A 109 -5.88 -6.61 -9.48
CA ASN A 109 -4.48 -6.27 -9.14
C ASN A 109 -4.35 -5.42 -7.87
N CYS A 110 -5.43 -5.31 -7.10
CA CYS A 110 -5.44 -4.62 -5.82
C CYS A 110 -6.50 -5.23 -4.89
N ASN A 111 -6.44 -4.89 -3.62
CA ASN A 111 -7.52 -5.14 -2.67
C ASN A 111 -7.72 -3.92 -1.78
N LEU A 112 -8.90 -3.86 -1.16
CA LEU A 112 -9.32 -2.77 -0.29
C LEU A 112 -9.69 -3.33 1.07
N GLN A 113 -9.16 -2.75 2.13
CA GLN A 113 -9.66 -2.92 3.49
C GLN A 113 -10.30 -1.60 3.95
N ILE A 114 -11.53 -1.65 4.45
CA ILE A 114 -12.25 -0.46 4.92
C ILE A 114 -12.24 -0.44 6.45
N GLY A 115 -11.67 0.62 7.02
CA GLY A 115 -11.65 0.86 8.46
C GLY A 115 -12.83 1.73 8.89
N TYR A 116 -13.64 1.23 9.83
CA TYR A 116 -14.76 1.96 10.42
C TYR A 116 -14.43 2.39 11.86
N SER A 117 -15.12 3.43 12.34
CA SER A 117 -14.97 3.99 13.69
C SER A 117 -16.33 4.23 14.33
N ASP A 118 -16.45 3.97 15.64
CA ASP A 118 -17.65 4.25 16.45
C ASP A 118 -17.58 5.66 17.11
N ASP A 119 -17.15 6.67 16.35
CA ASP A 119 -17.01 8.09 16.75
C ASP A 119 -15.76 8.47 17.58
N ALA A 120 -14.77 7.58 17.70
CA ALA A 120 -13.54 7.86 18.46
C ALA A 120 -12.45 8.61 17.67
N VAL A 121 -12.53 8.59 16.34
CA VAL A 121 -11.57 9.21 15.42
C VAL A 121 -12.28 9.89 14.26
N GLU A 122 -11.61 10.86 13.64
CA GLU A 122 -12.09 11.59 12.45
C GLU A 122 -12.45 10.61 11.32
N THR A 123 -13.59 10.85 10.66
CA THR A 123 -14.10 10.03 9.54
C THR A 123 -14.33 10.88 8.30
N PHE A 124 -14.48 10.23 7.15
CA PHE A 124 -14.74 10.94 5.89
C PHE A 124 -16.16 11.51 5.85
N GLU A 125 -16.27 12.77 5.41
CA GLU A 125 -17.54 13.34 4.95
C GLU A 125 -17.81 12.85 3.51
N LEU A 126 -18.60 11.78 3.40
CA LEU A 126 -18.88 11.13 2.12
C LEU A 126 -19.99 11.86 1.34
N PRO A 127 -19.80 12.17 0.04
CA PRO A 127 -20.80 12.88 -0.77
C PRO A 127 -22.01 12.00 -1.11
N GLU A 128 -23.11 12.64 -1.54
CA GLU A 128 -24.29 11.94 -2.04
C GLU A 128 -23.94 11.00 -3.19
N GLY A 129 -24.48 9.78 -3.16
CA GLY A 129 -24.19 8.73 -4.15
C GLY A 129 -22.90 7.93 -3.90
N HIS A 130 -22.13 8.27 -2.86
CA HIS A 130 -20.96 7.48 -2.49
C HIS A 130 -21.37 6.05 -2.03
N PRO A 131 -20.65 4.98 -2.43
CA PRO A 131 -21.02 3.59 -2.08
C PRO A 131 -21.11 3.30 -0.58
N ASP A 132 -20.30 4.00 0.22
CA ASP A 132 -20.27 3.89 1.68
C ASP A 132 -21.02 5.02 2.40
N LEU A 133 -21.86 5.80 1.71
CA LEU A 133 -22.64 6.87 2.33
C LEU A 133 -23.43 6.36 3.54
N GLY A 134 -23.34 7.10 4.65
CA GLY A 134 -23.97 6.75 5.93
C GLY A 134 -23.17 5.78 6.80
N LYS A 135 -21.98 5.36 6.37
CA LYS A 135 -21.03 4.61 7.20
C LYS A 135 -19.97 5.55 7.79
N HIS A 136 -19.52 5.27 9.00
CA HIS A 136 -18.46 6.02 9.69
C HIS A 136 -17.08 5.53 9.24
N VAL A 137 -16.67 5.87 8.02
CA VAL A 137 -15.40 5.41 7.44
C VAL A 137 -14.24 6.26 7.94
N ALA A 138 -13.33 5.66 8.71
CA ALA A 138 -12.11 6.31 9.19
C ALA A 138 -10.97 6.26 8.18
N ALA A 139 -10.89 5.18 7.39
CA ALA A 139 -9.81 4.99 6.43
C ALA A 139 -10.17 4.01 5.30
N TYR A 140 -9.56 4.22 4.14
CA TYR A 140 -9.50 3.24 3.05
C TYR A 140 -8.05 2.77 2.86
N TYR A 141 -7.82 1.47 3.02
CA TYR A 141 -6.52 0.84 2.93
C TYR A 141 -6.44 0.01 1.65
N TYR A 142 -5.87 0.58 0.60
CA TYR A 142 -5.64 -0.15 -0.63
C TYR A 142 -4.26 -0.79 -0.61
N TRP A 143 -4.18 -2.08 -0.92
CA TRP A 143 -2.94 -2.68 -1.38
C TRP A 143 -2.99 -2.84 -2.89
N VAL A 144 -1.93 -2.42 -3.57
CA VAL A 144 -1.76 -2.51 -5.01
C VAL A 144 -0.55 -3.39 -5.32
N PHE A 145 -0.77 -4.45 -6.09
CA PHE A 145 0.27 -5.37 -6.47
C PHE A 145 1.38 -4.65 -7.27
N PRO A 146 2.67 -4.91 -7.00
CA PRO A 146 3.16 -5.96 -6.10
C PRO A 146 3.32 -5.53 -4.65
N ASN A 147 3.49 -4.24 -4.36
CA ASN A 147 4.20 -3.82 -3.15
C ASN A 147 3.87 -2.39 -2.66
N MET A 148 2.74 -1.84 -3.09
CA MET A 148 2.32 -0.49 -2.68
C MET A 148 1.08 -0.54 -1.82
N MET A 149 1.03 0.30 -0.80
CA MET A 149 -0.14 0.51 0.04
C MET A 149 -0.54 1.98 -0.03
N PHE A 150 -1.83 2.25 -0.20
CA PHE A 150 -2.41 3.60 -0.20
C PHE A 150 -3.41 3.68 0.93
N ASN A 151 -3.02 4.39 1.98
CA ASN A 151 -3.80 4.60 3.19
C ASN A 151 -4.44 5.99 3.11
N PHE A 152 -5.71 6.05 2.70
CA PHE A 152 -6.45 7.30 2.64
C PHE A 152 -7.11 7.58 3.99
N TYR A 153 -6.92 8.80 4.46
CA TYR A 153 -7.51 9.34 5.69
C TYR A 153 -8.17 10.70 5.40
N PRO A 154 -9.01 11.23 6.31
CA PRO A 154 -9.61 12.55 6.14
C PRO A 154 -8.60 13.70 5.93
N TRP A 155 -7.37 13.58 6.46
CA TRP A 155 -6.31 14.59 6.29
C TRP A 155 -5.53 14.48 4.97
N GLY A 156 -5.61 13.34 4.26
CA GLY A 156 -4.78 13.09 3.08
C GLY A 156 -4.45 11.61 2.85
N LEU A 157 -3.24 11.35 2.37
CA LEU A 157 -2.79 10.04 1.93
C LEU A 157 -1.42 9.70 2.52
N SER A 158 -1.30 8.52 3.10
CA SER A 158 -0.01 7.88 3.40
C SER A 158 0.22 6.73 2.44
N ILE A 159 1.34 6.75 1.71
CA ILE A 159 1.74 5.68 0.77
C ILE A 159 2.88 4.89 1.39
N ASN A 160 2.75 3.57 1.44
CA ASN A 160 3.85 2.68 1.82
C ASN A 160 4.37 1.99 0.56
N ILE A 161 5.68 2.03 0.34
CA ILE A 161 6.33 1.35 -0.79
C ILE A 161 7.36 0.35 -0.25
N VAL A 162 7.07 -0.94 -0.44
CA VAL A 162 7.90 -2.04 0.05
C VAL A 162 8.98 -2.39 -1.00
N LYS A 163 10.23 -2.07 -0.70
CA LYS A 163 11.38 -2.19 -1.62
C LYS A 163 12.33 -3.30 -1.13
N PRO A 164 12.36 -4.48 -1.78
CA PRO A 164 13.32 -5.52 -1.42
C PRO A 164 14.77 -5.02 -1.66
N LEU A 165 15.64 -5.19 -0.67
CA LEU A 165 17.08 -4.90 -0.79
C LEU A 165 17.92 -6.20 -0.88
N SER A 166 17.49 -7.24 -0.18
CA SER A 166 18.01 -8.61 -0.26
C SER A 166 16.91 -9.60 0.18
N LEU A 167 17.20 -10.90 0.15
CA LEU A 167 16.25 -11.94 0.59
C LEU A 167 15.79 -11.81 2.05
N ASN A 168 16.54 -11.10 2.88
CA ASN A 168 16.32 -10.93 4.31
C ASN A 168 16.32 -9.46 4.74
N ARG A 169 16.21 -8.52 3.79
CA ARG A 169 16.23 -7.09 4.09
C ARG A 169 15.32 -6.34 3.15
N THR A 170 14.44 -5.55 3.73
CA THR A 170 13.43 -4.77 3.02
C THR A 170 13.46 -3.34 3.51
N LYS A 171 13.37 -2.39 2.58
CA LYS A 171 13.14 -0.98 2.92
C LYS A 171 11.68 -0.66 2.70
N VAL A 172 11.03 -0.04 3.67
CA VAL A 172 9.66 0.46 3.50
C VAL A 172 9.68 1.98 3.56
N SER A 173 9.26 2.61 2.46
CA SER A 173 9.16 4.07 2.38
C SER A 173 7.73 4.49 2.68
N PHE A 174 7.56 5.30 3.72
CA PHE A 174 6.31 5.98 4.07
C PHE A 174 6.35 7.38 3.49
N LEU A 175 5.43 7.67 2.58
CA LEU A 175 5.32 8.96 1.92
C LEU A 175 3.99 9.60 2.30
N SER A 176 4.06 10.72 2.99
CA SER A 176 2.87 11.45 3.44
C SER A 176 2.54 12.56 2.45
N TYR A 177 1.28 12.61 2.03
CA TYR A 177 0.71 13.60 1.13
C TYR A 177 -0.48 14.25 1.85
N VAL A 178 -0.30 15.48 2.30
CA VAL A 178 -1.24 16.17 3.18
C VAL A 178 -2.14 17.09 2.38
N TRP A 179 -3.42 17.08 2.71
CA TRP A 179 -4.44 17.98 2.17
C TRP A 179 -5.03 18.88 3.26
N ASP A 180 -5.36 18.31 4.42
CA ASP A 180 -5.89 19.03 5.57
C ASP A 180 -5.09 18.68 6.83
N GLU A 181 -4.12 19.53 7.17
CA GLU A 181 -3.29 19.35 8.38
C GLU A 181 -4.11 19.33 9.67
N SER A 182 -5.26 20.01 9.72
CA SER A 182 -6.05 20.14 10.94
C SER A 182 -6.67 18.81 11.39
N LYS A 183 -6.84 17.87 10.45
CA LYS A 183 -7.43 16.54 10.68
C LYS A 183 -6.40 15.47 11.04
N ILE A 184 -5.11 15.78 11.09
CA ILE A 184 -4.06 14.76 11.29
C ILE A 184 -4.13 14.16 12.69
N GLU A 185 -4.13 14.99 13.73
CA GLU A 185 -3.99 14.55 15.12
C GLU A 185 -5.17 13.69 15.60
N GLU A 186 -6.36 13.95 15.06
CA GLU A 186 -7.61 13.25 15.42
C GLU A 186 -7.90 12.04 14.51
N SER A 187 -6.99 11.73 13.58
CA SER A 187 -7.15 10.60 12.65
C SER A 187 -6.43 9.34 13.13
N ALA A 188 -6.85 8.19 12.61
CA ALA A 188 -6.11 6.93 12.75
C ALA A 188 -4.67 7.01 12.21
N GLY A 189 -4.35 7.97 11.33
CA GLY A 189 -3.00 8.20 10.81
C GLY A 189 -2.02 8.79 11.82
N ALA A 190 -2.47 9.30 12.96
CA ALA A 190 -1.59 9.87 13.98
C ALA A 190 -0.67 8.82 14.65
N LEU A 191 -1.06 7.54 14.60
CA LEU A 191 -0.37 6.44 15.29
C LEU A 191 0.63 5.68 14.41
N LEU A 192 0.84 6.10 13.15
CA LEU A 192 1.61 5.35 12.16
C LEU A 192 3.00 4.94 12.66
N ASP A 193 3.87 5.84 13.16
CA ASP A 193 5.24 5.45 13.59
C ASP A 193 5.27 4.40 14.70
N LYS A 194 4.25 4.35 15.57
CA LYS A 194 4.19 3.35 16.64
C LYS A 194 3.78 2.00 16.08
N VAL A 195 2.70 1.98 15.31
CA VAL A 195 2.17 0.76 14.67
C VAL A 195 3.27 0.11 13.81
N GLU A 196 4.01 0.91 13.04
CA GLU A 196 5.07 0.39 12.17
C GLU A 196 6.20 -0.33 12.92
N ARG A 197 6.57 0.14 14.11
CA ARG A 197 7.62 -0.54 14.91
C ARG A 197 7.12 -1.84 15.52
N GLU A 198 5.84 -1.90 15.86
CA GLU A 198 5.20 -3.12 16.35
C GLU A 198 5.13 -4.16 15.22
N ASP A 199 4.78 -3.73 14.00
CA ASP A 199 4.78 -4.56 12.80
C ASP A 199 6.18 -5.09 12.47
N GLU A 200 7.20 -4.23 12.50
CA GLU A 200 8.61 -4.60 12.29
C GLU A 200 9.01 -5.78 13.19
N PHE A 201 8.67 -5.71 14.47
CA PHE A 201 8.99 -6.77 15.42
C PHE A 201 8.29 -8.10 15.07
N VAL A 202 7.02 -8.05 14.68
CA VAL A 202 6.25 -9.26 14.33
C VAL A 202 6.82 -9.92 13.08
N VAL A 203 7.02 -9.16 12.00
CA VAL A 203 7.47 -9.72 10.72
C VAL A 203 8.90 -10.25 10.78
N GLU A 204 9.77 -9.66 11.61
CA GLU A 204 11.11 -10.18 11.83
C GLU A 204 11.07 -11.53 12.57
N ASN A 205 10.22 -11.68 13.59
CA ASN A 205 10.05 -12.94 14.30
C ASN A 205 9.48 -14.04 13.40
N VAL A 206 8.48 -13.71 12.58
CA VAL A 206 7.95 -14.64 11.56
C VAL A 206 9.08 -15.05 10.61
N HIS A 207 9.85 -14.09 10.09
CA HIS A 207 10.96 -14.37 9.20
C HIS A 207 12.02 -15.30 9.81
N GLN A 208 12.33 -15.16 11.10
CA GLN A 208 13.22 -16.11 11.78
C GLN A 208 12.59 -17.50 11.92
N GLY A 209 11.30 -17.58 12.27
CA GLY A 209 10.57 -18.85 12.37
C GLY A 209 10.56 -19.64 11.06
N LEU A 210 10.39 -18.95 9.94
CA LEU A 210 10.37 -19.55 8.59
C LEU A 210 11.72 -20.16 8.17
N LYS A 211 12.82 -19.79 8.83
CA LYS A 211 14.14 -20.41 8.59
C LYS A 211 14.31 -21.77 9.26
N SER A 212 13.37 -22.17 10.12
CA SER A 212 13.39 -23.48 10.74
C SER A 212 13.29 -24.58 9.69
N SER A 213 14.15 -25.59 9.78
CA SER A 213 14.09 -26.77 8.90
C SER A 213 12.81 -27.61 9.09
N PHE A 214 12.04 -27.34 10.14
CA PHE A 214 10.75 -27.99 10.42
C PHE A 214 9.55 -27.21 9.89
N TYR A 215 9.74 -25.95 9.47
CA TYR A 215 8.67 -25.21 8.81
C TYR A 215 8.49 -25.73 7.37
N THR A 216 7.25 -25.86 6.92
CA THR A 216 6.93 -26.32 5.56
C THR A 216 6.00 -25.34 4.86
N THR A 217 4.81 -25.12 5.39
CA THR A 217 3.81 -24.20 4.84
C THR A 217 2.82 -23.74 5.91
N GLY A 218 2.18 -22.59 5.67
CA GLY A 218 1.09 -22.05 6.47
C GLY A 218 -0.28 -22.33 5.85
N ARG A 219 -1.35 -22.01 6.58
CA ARG A 219 -2.72 -22.00 6.06
C ARG A 219 -3.31 -20.62 6.27
N PHE A 220 -4.01 -20.12 5.26
CA PHE A 220 -4.78 -18.89 5.38
C PHE A 220 -6.15 -19.17 5.99
N SER A 221 -6.57 -18.30 6.90
CA SER A 221 -7.92 -18.17 7.41
C SER A 221 -8.84 -17.67 6.29
N PRO A 222 -9.81 -18.47 5.83
CA PRO A 222 -10.72 -18.05 4.76
C PRO A 222 -11.55 -16.81 5.13
N LYS A 223 -11.73 -16.55 6.43
CA LYS A 223 -12.50 -15.41 6.92
C LYS A 223 -11.64 -14.15 7.08
N ARG A 224 -10.38 -14.29 7.48
CA ARG A 224 -9.55 -13.15 7.95
C ARG A 224 -8.34 -12.83 7.08
N GLU A 225 -7.88 -13.77 6.24
CA GLU A 225 -6.64 -13.62 5.46
C GLU A 225 -6.93 -13.68 3.95
N GLN A 226 -8.07 -13.09 3.53
CA GLN A 226 -8.48 -13.05 2.13
C GLN A 226 -7.51 -12.22 1.28
N GLY A 227 -7.05 -11.07 1.81
CA GLY A 227 -6.06 -10.21 1.16
C GLY A 227 -4.70 -10.91 1.01
N VAL A 228 -4.24 -11.59 2.06
CA VAL A 228 -2.99 -12.37 2.04
C VAL A 228 -3.05 -13.47 0.99
N HIS A 229 -4.11 -14.27 1.00
CA HIS A 229 -4.28 -15.33 0.01
C HIS A 229 -4.37 -14.76 -1.43
N HIS A 230 -5.04 -13.62 -1.62
CA HIS A 230 -5.09 -12.94 -2.91
C HIS A 230 -3.71 -12.50 -3.40
N PHE A 231 -2.88 -11.90 -2.54
CA PHE A 231 -1.51 -11.54 -2.86
C PHE A 231 -0.66 -12.73 -3.31
N HIS A 232 -0.68 -13.83 -2.55
CA HIS A 232 0.08 -15.03 -2.91
C HIS A 232 -0.41 -15.67 -4.21
N ARG A 233 -1.71 -15.57 -4.53
CA ARG A 233 -2.24 -15.98 -5.84
C ARG A 233 -1.69 -15.13 -6.98
N LEU A 234 -1.62 -13.81 -6.82
CA LEU A 234 -1.04 -12.93 -7.83
C LEU A 234 0.45 -13.19 -8.01
N LEU A 235 1.21 -13.37 -6.91
CA LEU A 235 2.60 -13.78 -6.99
C LEU A 235 2.77 -15.07 -7.81
N ALA A 236 2.00 -16.11 -7.48
CA ALA A 236 2.06 -17.37 -8.20
C ALA A 236 1.67 -17.21 -9.67
N GLU A 237 0.66 -16.39 -9.99
CA GLU A 237 0.26 -16.14 -11.38
C GLU A 237 1.38 -15.45 -12.17
N PHE A 238 1.93 -14.35 -11.65
CA PHE A 238 2.96 -13.58 -12.36
C PHE A 238 4.31 -14.27 -12.42
N MET A 239 4.68 -15.06 -11.41
CA MET A 239 5.92 -15.85 -11.44
C MET A 239 5.86 -17.05 -12.38
N ASN A 240 4.66 -17.56 -12.69
CA ASN A 240 4.46 -18.71 -13.58
C ASN A 240 4.00 -18.32 -14.99
N LYS A 241 3.82 -17.03 -15.29
CA LYS A 241 3.63 -16.54 -16.67
C LYS A 241 4.97 -16.62 -17.40
N GLU A 242 5.06 -17.52 -18.39
CA GLU A 242 6.18 -17.63 -19.33
C GLU A 242 6.23 -16.44 -20.31
#